data_AF-A0A193KZR8-F1
#
_entry.id   AF-A0A193KZR8-F1
#
_cell.length_a   1.000
_cell.length_b   1.000
_cell.length_c   1.000
_cell.angle_alpha   90.00
_cell.angle_beta   90.00
_cell.angle_gamma   90.00
#
_symmetry.space_group_name_H-M   'P 1'
#
loop_
_entity.id
_entity.type
_entity.pdbx_description
1 polymer ?
#
loop_
_entity_poly.entity_id
_entity_poly.type
_entity_poly.pdbx_seq_one_letter_code
_entity_poly.pdbx_strand_id
1 'polypeptide(L)'
;MPVKVPVAEVADYYGWPMLVETAVLSQWPTIAGDVGKGIIPVRFDPVSGVLSLRGISPAYGAAARFRSPQIMRVVNEALGQQAVRAIAVLSPAPAKPPAPPLPPGAFRHQEPPLQEDDHLVIAARRRQAAQTPREPGHLFTPDDFWQAARGDLVRARALARDRAARGAPS
;
A
#
# COMPACT_ATOMS: atom_id res chain seq x y z
N MET A 1 -19.72 8.35 28.47
CA MET A 1 -18.46 7.59 28.45
C MET A 1 -18.80 6.13 28.71
N PRO A 2 -18.65 5.19 27.76
CA PRO A 2 -18.87 3.78 28.07
C PRO A 2 -17.73 3.28 28.97
N VAL A 3 -18.09 2.74 30.14
CA VAL A 3 -17.15 2.19 31.12
C VAL A 3 -16.58 0.89 30.55
N LYS A 4 -15.26 0.84 30.32
CA LYS A 4 -14.54 -0.39 30.01
C LYS A 4 -14.42 -1.20 31.30
N VAL A 5 -15.43 -1.99 31.62
CA VAL A 5 -15.33 -2.94 32.72
C VAL A 5 -14.39 -4.07 32.27
N PRO A 6 -13.28 -4.33 32.96
CA PRO A 6 -12.40 -5.44 32.65
C PRO A 6 -13.17 -6.74 32.83
N VAL A 7 -13.00 -7.69 31.91
CA VAL A 7 -13.75 -8.97 31.91
C VAL A 7 -13.54 -9.77 33.21
N ALA A 8 -12.44 -9.53 33.91
CA ALA A 8 -12.12 -10.11 35.21
C ALA A 8 -13.06 -9.63 36.34
N GLU A 9 -13.53 -8.38 36.31
CA GLU A 9 -14.42 -7.85 37.35
C GLU A 9 -15.84 -8.44 37.23
N VAL A 10 -16.29 -8.72 36.01
CA VAL A 10 -17.55 -9.44 35.77
C VAL A 10 -17.43 -10.91 36.19
N ALA A 11 -16.24 -11.51 36.11
CA ALA A 11 -16.01 -12.90 36.47
C ALA A 11 -16.07 -13.15 38.00
N ASP A 12 -15.63 -12.17 38.81
CA ASP A 12 -15.72 -12.26 40.28
C ASP A 12 -17.17 -12.18 40.78
N TYR A 13 -18.04 -11.41 40.12
CA TYR A 13 -19.43 -11.21 40.54
C TYR A 13 -20.29 -12.49 40.46
N TYR A 14 -19.99 -13.41 39.53
CA TYR A 14 -20.81 -14.60 39.32
C TYR A 14 -20.35 -15.83 40.11
N GLY A 15 -19.23 -15.80 40.86
CA GLY A 15 -18.79 -16.91 41.72
C GLY A 15 -18.48 -18.22 40.98
N TRP A 16 -18.53 -18.21 39.65
CA TRP A 16 -18.15 -19.27 38.76
C TRP A 16 -17.03 -18.68 37.90
N PRO A 17 -15.79 -19.19 37.99
CA PRO A 17 -14.72 -18.69 37.14
C PRO A 17 -15.17 -18.89 35.70
N MET A 18 -15.58 -17.82 35.03
CA MET A 18 -15.77 -17.85 33.59
C MET A 18 -14.41 -18.28 33.05
N LEU A 19 -14.32 -19.53 32.57
CA LEU A 19 -13.04 -20.11 32.24
C LEU A 19 -12.37 -19.13 31.27
N VAL A 20 -11.18 -18.66 31.61
CA VAL A 20 -10.42 -17.71 30.79
C VAL A 20 -10.34 -18.21 29.34
N GLU A 21 -10.34 -19.54 29.18
CA GLU A 21 -10.55 -20.25 27.92
C GLU A 21 -11.80 -19.79 27.15
N THR A 22 -12.99 -19.88 27.73
CA THR A 22 -14.24 -19.46 27.09
C THR A 22 -14.21 -17.98 26.76
N ALA A 23 -13.66 -17.13 27.63
CA ALA A 23 -13.58 -15.69 27.40
C ALA A 23 -12.65 -15.32 26.23
N VAL A 24 -11.44 -15.88 26.18
CA VAL A 24 -10.46 -15.62 25.12
C VAL A 24 -10.99 -16.07 23.75
N LEU A 25 -11.66 -17.22 23.69
CA LEU A 25 -12.19 -17.75 22.44
C LEU A 25 -13.45 -17.00 21.98
N SER A 26 -14.40 -16.74 22.89
CA SER A 26 -15.69 -16.11 22.53
C SER A 26 -15.59 -14.59 22.33
N GLN A 27 -14.71 -13.91 23.05
CA GLN A 27 -14.57 -12.45 23.02
C GLN A 27 -13.30 -11.98 22.29
N TRP A 28 -12.72 -12.84 21.46
CA TRP A 28 -11.50 -12.53 20.72
C TRP A 28 -11.50 -11.19 19.97
N PRO A 29 -12.57 -10.79 19.25
CA PRO A 29 -12.60 -9.48 18.59
C PRO A 29 -12.46 -8.31 19.57
N THR A 30 -13.02 -8.45 20.77
CA THR A 30 -12.96 -7.44 21.83
C THR A 30 -11.58 -7.42 22.50
N ILE A 31 -11.02 -8.60 22.78
CA ILE A 31 -9.75 -8.77 23.50
C ILE A 31 -8.55 -8.42 22.61
N ALA A 32 -8.50 -8.96 21.40
CA ALA A 32 -7.38 -8.77 20.48
C ALA A 32 -7.52 -7.50 19.63
N GLY A 33 -8.73 -6.97 19.45
CA GLY A 33 -8.98 -5.78 18.64
C GLY A 33 -8.31 -5.83 17.27
N ASP A 34 -7.58 -4.77 16.93
CA ASP A 34 -6.89 -4.65 15.64
C ASP A 34 -5.73 -5.64 15.45
N VAL A 35 -5.05 -6.05 16.53
CA VAL A 35 -3.93 -7.00 16.41
C VAL A 35 -4.42 -8.41 16.09
N GLY A 36 -5.69 -8.71 16.35
CA GLY A 36 -6.35 -9.98 16.01
C GLY A 36 -6.90 -10.06 14.57
N LYS A 37 -6.81 -9.00 13.76
CA LYS A 37 -7.37 -8.98 12.40
C LYS A 37 -6.78 -10.09 11.53
N GLY A 38 -7.65 -10.91 10.95
CA GLY A 38 -7.28 -12.07 10.12
C GLY A 38 -6.66 -13.23 10.89
N ILE A 39 -6.77 -13.23 12.22
CA ILE A 39 -6.31 -14.30 13.11
C ILE A 39 -7.52 -14.87 13.84
N ILE A 40 -7.66 -16.19 13.79
CA ILE A 40 -8.71 -16.96 14.44
C ILE A 40 -8.10 -17.65 15.67
N PRO A 41 -8.67 -17.48 16.87
CA PRO A 41 -8.27 -18.25 18.03
C PRO A 41 -8.83 -19.67 17.91
N VAL A 42 -8.00 -20.68 18.11
CA VAL A 42 -8.39 -22.08 17.93
C VAL A 42 -8.61 -22.76 19.28
N ARG A 43 -7.70 -22.53 20.22
CA ARG A 43 -7.73 -23.14 21.55
C ARG A 43 -6.89 -22.32 22.51
N PHE A 44 -7.29 -22.27 23.77
CA PHE A 44 -6.44 -21.80 24.86
C PHE A 44 -6.30 -22.91 25.90
N ASP A 45 -5.07 -23.25 26.27
CA ASP A 45 -4.81 -24.15 27.40
C ASP A 45 -4.46 -23.32 28.64
N PRO A 46 -5.33 -23.25 29.66
CA PRO A 46 -5.11 -22.44 30.85
C PRO A 46 -4.01 -22.98 31.76
N VAL A 47 -3.66 -24.27 31.67
CA VAL A 47 -2.62 -24.89 32.50
C VAL A 47 -1.23 -24.53 31.97
N SER A 48 -1.02 -24.70 30.66
CA SER A 48 0.25 -24.34 30.01
C SER A 48 0.34 -22.86 29.64
N GLY A 49 -0.79 -22.14 29.60
CA GLY A 49 -0.88 -20.76 29.13
C GLY A 49 -0.66 -20.61 27.63
N VAL A 50 -0.86 -21.68 26.85
CA VAL A 50 -0.62 -21.66 25.40
C VAL A 50 -1.90 -21.26 24.66
N LEU A 51 -1.82 -20.15 23.91
CA LEU A 51 -2.87 -19.72 23.00
C LEU A 51 -2.56 -20.17 21.57
N SER A 52 -3.38 -21.07 21.05
CA SER A 52 -3.28 -21.57 19.68
C SER A 52 -4.06 -20.67 18.72
N LEU A 53 -3.38 -20.13 17.72
CA LEU A 53 -3.92 -19.19 16.74
C LEU A 53 -3.79 -19.77 15.32
N ARG A 54 -4.70 -19.38 14.43
CA ARG A 54 -4.65 -19.72 13.00
C ARG A 54 -4.92 -18.47 12.17
N GLY A 55 -4.05 -18.18 11.21
CA GLY A 55 -4.32 -17.13 10.23
C GLY A 55 -5.36 -17.59 9.21
N ILE A 56 -6.20 -16.67 8.72
CA ILE A 56 -7.14 -16.95 7.61
C ILE A 56 -6.42 -17.29 6.29
N SER A 57 -5.15 -16.92 6.18
CA SER A 57 -4.28 -17.23 5.05
C SER A 57 -2.83 -17.49 5.53
N PRO A 58 -1.96 -18.06 4.68
CA PRO A 58 -0.54 -18.22 4.99
C PRO A 58 0.15 -16.91 5.41
N ALA A 59 -0.18 -15.80 4.73
CA ALA A 59 0.37 -14.48 5.04
C ALA A 59 -0.05 -14.02 6.45
N TYR A 60 -1.33 -14.18 6.82
CA TYR A 60 -1.80 -13.88 8.17
C TYR A 60 -1.16 -14.78 9.22
N GLY A 61 -0.92 -16.05 8.92
CA GLY A 61 -0.18 -16.95 9.82
C GLY A 61 1.27 -16.50 10.05
N ALA A 62 1.98 -16.06 9.01
CA ALA A 62 3.33 -15.50 9.15
C ALA A 62 3.30 -14.19 9.97
N ALA A 63 2.37 -13.29 9.67
CA ALA A 63 2.23 -12.03 10.38
C ALA A 63 1.84 -12.22 11.86
N ALA A 64 1.06 -13.26 12.20
CA ALA A 64 0.75 -13.63 13.57
C ALA A 64 2.01 -14.09 14.32
N ARG A 65 2.85 -14.93 13.70
CA ARG A 65 4.11 -15.40 14.31
C ARG A 65 5.03 -14.24 14.65
N PHE A 66 5.20 -13.32 13.71
CA PHE A 66 6.02 -12.12 13.90
C PHE A 66 5.49 -11.22 15.02
N ARG A 67 4.16 -11.05 15.10
CA ARG A 67 3.50 -10.19 16.10
C ARG A 67 3.16 -10.90 17.41
N SER A 68 3.61 -12.14 17.62
CA SER A 68 3.28 -12.93 18.81
C SER A 68 3.50 -12.17 20.13
N PRO A 69 4.63 -11.46 20.35
CA PRO A 69 4.84 -10.73 21.61
C PRO A 69 3.81 -9.61 21.81
N GLN A 70 3.44 -8.91 20.73
CA GLN A 70 2.44 -7.84 20.78
C GLN A 70 1.04 -8.40 21.07
N ILE A 71 0.67 -9.50 20.41
CA ILE A 71 -0.62 -10.17 20.63
C ILE A 71 -0.72 -10.63 22.08
N MET A 72 0.32 -11.28 22.60
CA MET A 72 0.36 -11.77 23.98
C MET A 72 0.20 -10.63 24.99
N ARG A 73 0.89 -9.49 24.79
CA ARG A 73 0.75 -8.31 25.63
C ARG A 73 -0.68 -7.79 25.65
N VAL A 74 -1.28 -7.57 24.48
CA VAL A 74 -2.65 -7.01 24.37
C VAL A 74 -3.67 -7.94 25.02
N VAL A 75 -3.56 -9.25 24.79
CA VAL A 75 -4.48 -10.23 25.37
C VAL A 75 -4.36 -10.25 26.90
N ASN A 76 -3.14 -10.32 27.45
CA ASN A 76 -2.94 -10.34 28.90
C ASN A 76 -3.37 -9.03 29.57
N GLU A 77 -3.17 -7.89 28.90
CA GLU A 77 -3.63 -6.58 29.37
C GLU A 77 -5.16 -6.53 29.41
N ALA A 78 -5.85 -7.03 28.38
CA ALA A 78 -7.31 -7.10 28.34
C ALA A 78 -7.90 -8.09 29.35
N LEU A 79 -7.18 -9.16 29.67
CA LEU A 79 -7.58 -10.13 30.71
C LEU A 79 -7.28 -9.63 32.13
N GLY A 80 -6.44 -8.61 32.30
CA GLY A 80 -6.00 -8.12 33.61
C GLY A 80 -5.05 -9.05 34.36
N GLN A 81 -4.57 -10.12 33.71
CA GLN A 81 -3.68 -11.12 34.31
C GLN A 81 -2.77 -11.77 33.26
N GLN A 82 -1.63 -12.30 33.69
CA GLN A 82 -0.67 -12.99 32.83
C GLN A 82 -1.10 -14.44 32.54
N ALA A 83 -2.23 -14.61 31.84
CA ALA A 83 -2.79 -15.92 31.51
C ALA A 83 -2.11 -16.56 30.28
N VAL A 84 -1.81 -15.78 29.24
CA VAL A 84 -1.13 -16.26 28.03
C VAL A 84 0.38 -16.15 28.22
N ARG A 85 1.06 -17.30 28.20
CA ARG A 85 2.51 -17.41 28.36
C ARG A 85 3.23 -17.68 27.04
N ALA A 86 2.53 -18.29 26.09
CA ALA A 86 3.07 -18.61 24.78
C ALA A 86 1.99 -18.59 23.70
N ILE A 87 2.39 -18.33 22.46
CA ILE A 87 1.52 -18.37 21.28
C ILE A 87 2.00 -19.47 20.35
N ALA A 88 1.10 -20.39 20.03
CA ALA A 88 1.31 -21.41 19.02
C ALA A 88 0.53 -21.03 17.75
N VAL A 89 1.23 -20.65 16.68
CA VAL A 89 0.57 -20.36 15.40
C VAL A 89 0.51 -21.61 14.54
N LEU A 90 -0.69 -22.16 14.42
CA LEU A 90 -0.98 -23.32 13.58
C LEU A 90 -0.81 -22.95 12.10
N SER A 91 -0.44 -23.93 11.29
CA SER A 91 -0.49 -23.78 9.84
C SER A 91 -1.93 -23.46 9.40
N PRO A 92 -2.10 -22.64 8.35
CA PRO A 92 -3.40 -22.45 7.72
C PRO A 92 -3.99 -23.82 7.36
N ALA A 93 -5.32 -23.93 7.34
CA ALA A 93 -5.95 -25.14 6.80
C ALA A 93 -5.34 -25.44 5.42
N PRO A 94 -5.08 -26.72 5.08
CA PRO A 94 -4.48 -27.05 3.79
C PRO A 94 -5.31 -26.39 2.70
N ALA A 95 -4.65 -25.60 1.85
CA ALA A 95 -5.29 -25.05 0.67
C ALA A 95 -5.90 -26.23 -0.08
N LYS A 96 -7.15 -26.07 -0.56
CA LYS A 96 -7.77 -27.02 -1.47
C LYS A 96 -6.71 -27.43 -2.50
N PRO A 97 -6.52 -28.73 -2.78
CA PRO A 97 -5.51 -29.16 -3.73
C PRO A 97 -5.62 -28.30 -5.00
N PRO A 98 -4.48 -27.85 -5.55
CA PRO A 98 -4.48 -26.97 -6.70
C PRO A 98 -5.41 -27.55 -7.75
N ALA A 99 -6.25 -26.68 -8.33
CA ALA A 99 -7.09 -27.10 -9.46
C ALA A 99 -6.18 -27.79 -10.49
N PRO A 100 -6.68 -28.85 -11.17
CA PRO A 100 -5.91 -29.51 -12.22
C PRO A 100 -5.30 -28.45 -13.15
N PRO A 101 -4.05 -28.64 -13.61
CA PRO A 101 -3.43 -27.70 -14.52
C PRO A 101 -4.39 -27.46 -15.68
N LEU A 102 -4.78 -26.20 -15.84
CA LEU A 102 -5.64 -25.80 -16.94
C LEU A 102 -4.97 -26.26 -18.25
N PRO A 103 -5.73 -26.82 -19.21
CA PRO A 103 -5.16 -27.25 -20.47
C PRO A 103 -4.43 -26.06 -21.14
N PRO A 104 -3.33 -26.32 -21.86
CA PRO A 104 -2.64 -25.27 -22.61
C PRO A 104 -3.65 -24.59 -23.55
N GLY A 105 -3.90 -23.30 -23.32
CA GLY A 105 -4.90 -22.50 -24.04
C GLY A 105 -6.13 -22.04 -23.24
N ALA A 106 -6.28 -22.45 -21.97
CA ALA A 106 -7.39 -21.95 -21.14
C ALA A 106 -7.29 -20.45 -20.81
N PHE A 107 -6.08 -19.88 -20.91
CA PHE A 107 -5.84 -18.43 -20.84
C PHE A 107 -5.67 -17.81 -22.23
N ARG A 108 -6.34 -18.34 -23.25
CA ARG A 108 -6.48 -17.55 -24.47
C ARG A 108 -7.25 -16.31 -24.07
N HIS A 109 -6.61 -15.14 -24.09
CA HIS A 109 -7.32 -13.89 -24.21
C HIS A 109 -8.23 -14.10 -25.42
N GLN A 110 -9.52 -14.34 -25.17
CA GLN A 110 -10.52 -14.11 -26.19
C GLN A 110 -10.45 -12.61 -26.37
N GLU A 111 -9.73 -12.16 -27.39
CA GLU A 111 -9.91 -10.81 -27.90
C GLU A 111 -11.41 -10.72 -28.17
N PRO A 112 -12.15 -9.87 -27.43
CA PRO A 112 -13.57 -9.72 -27.69
C PRO A 112 -13.71 -9.35 -29.17
N PRO A 113 -14.69 -9.90 -29.91
CA PRO A 113 -14.88 -9.53 -31.31
C PRO A 113 -14.98 -8.01 -31.36
N LEU A 114 -14.06 -7.38 -32.11
CA LEU A 114 -14.01 -5.92 -32.26
C LEU A 114 -15.41 -5.45 -32.65
N GLN A 115 -16.08 -4.78 -31.72
CA GLN A 115 -17.40 -4.21 -31.98
C GLN A 115 -17.21 -3.02 -32.91
N GLU A 116 -18.18 -2.77 -33.79
CA GLU A 116 -18.09 -1.72 -34.82
C GLU A 116 -17.77 -0.34 -34.23
N ASP A 117 -18.19 -0.09 -32.99
CA ASP A 117 -17.86 1.10 -32.20
C ASP A 117 -16.35 1.27 -31.94
N ASP A 118 -15.61 0.17 -31.71
CA ASP A 118 -14.16 0.23 -31.46
C ASP A 118 -13.38 0.67 -32.70
N HIS A 119 -13.86 0.31 -33.90
CA HIS A 119 -13.26 0.78 -35.16
C HIS A 119 -13.39 2.30 -35.31
N LEU A 120 -14.51 2.86 -34.88
CA LEU A 120 -14.74 4.31 -34.90
C LEU A 120 -13.87 5.03 -33.88
N VAL A 121 -13.69 4.46 -32.69
CA VAL A 121 -12.80 5.00 -31.65
C VAL A 121 -11.35 4.98 -32.12
N ILE A 122 -10.89 3.89 -32.74
CA ILE A 122 -9.54 3.77 -33.31
C ILE A 122 -9.34 4.78 -34.45
N ALA A 123 -10.32 4.91 -35.35
CA ALA A 123 -10.27 5.87 -36.44
C ALA A 123 -10.28 7.33 -35.94
N ALA A 124 -11.08 7.63 -34.93
CA ALA A 124 -11.12 8.95 -34.30
C ALA A 124 -9.78 9.30 -33.64
N ARG A 125 -9.18 8.36 -32.89
CA ARG A 125 -7.86 8.53 -32.28
C ARG A 125 -6.77 8.80 -33.32
N ARG A 126 -6.80 8.11 -34.46
CA ARG A 126 -5.84 8.34 -35.58
C ARG A 126 -6.02 9.72 -36.21
N ARG A 127 -7.26 10.17 -36.40
CA ARG A 127 -7.55 11.51 -36.92
C ARG A 127 -7.04 12.59 -35.96
N GLN A 128 -7.27 12.41 -34.66
CA GLN A 128 -6.79 13.35 -33.65
C GLN A 128 -5.26 13.44 -33.63
N ALA A 129 -4.55 12.31 -33.72
CA ALA A 129 -3.09 12.28 -33.78
C ALA A 129 -2.50 12.88 -35.09
N ALA A 130 -3.24 12.83 -36.19
CA ALA A 130 -2.87 13.46 -37.45
C ALA A 130 -3.15 14.98 -37.45
N GLN A 131 -4.10 15.43 -36.64
CA GLN A 131 -4.51 16.84 -36.55
C GLN A 131 -3.79 17.63 -35.46
N THR A 132 -3.08 16.97 -34.53
CA THR A 132 -2.25 17.67 -33.56
C THR A 132 -1.09 18.37 -34.27
N PRO A 133 -0.94 19.71 -34.11
CA PRO A 133 0.22 20.43 -34.61
C PRO A 133 1.48 19.78 -34.04
N ARG A 134 2.34 19.25 -34.92
CA ARG A 134 3.66 18.79 -34.48
C ARG A 134 4.53 20.01 -34.25
N GLU A 135 5.19 20.06 -33.10
CA GLU A 135 6.21 21.06 -32.85
C GLU A 135 7.26 20.99 -33.96
N PRO A 136 7.65 22.12 -34.58
CA PRO A 136 8.71 22.12 -35.57
C PRO A 136 10.02 21.68 -34.88
N GLY A 137 10.62 20.60 -35.38
CA GLY A 137 11.81 19.97 -34.78
C GLY A 137 13.11 20.80 -34.83
N HIS A 138 13.02 22.11 -35.06
CA HIS A 138 14.13 23.05 -35.02
C HIS A 138 13.61 24.42 -34.56
N LEU A 139 13.50 24.60 -33.24
CA LEU A 139 13.22 25.91 -32.67
C LEU A 139 14.47 26.81 -32.57
N PHE A 140 15.65 26.32 -32.92
CA PHE A 140 16.90 27.10 -32.96
C PHE A 140 17.85 26.57 -34.03
N THR A 141 18.23 27.41 -34.98
CA THR A 141 19.34 27.15 -35.91
C THR A 141 20.64 27.72 -35.33
N PRO A 142 21.80 27.04 -35.47
CA PRO A 142 23.09 27.52 -34.95
C PRO A 142 23.50 28.93 -35.42
N ASP A 143 22.96 29.39 -36.57
CA ASP A 143 23.21 30.73 -37.11
C ASP A 143 22.61 31.87 -36.26
N ASP A 144 21.55 31.61 -35.50
CA ASP A 144 20.89 32.63 -34.67
C ASP A 144 21.81 33.14 -33.55
N PHE A 145 22.71 32.27 -33.06
CA PHE A 145 23.69 32.63 -32.02
C PHE A 145 24.75 33.62 -32.55
N TRP A 146 25.19 33.45 -33.79
CA TRP A 146 26.22 34.32 -34.39
C TRP A 146 25.68 35.69 -34.79
N GLN A 147 24.41 35.78 -35.18
CA GLN A 147 23.77 37.05 -35.53
C GLN A 147 23.52 37.93 -34.29
N ALA A 148 23.05 37.33 -33.19
CA ALA A 148 22.88 38.04 -31.93
C ALA A 148 24.22 38.59 -31.39
N ALA A 149 25.27 37.77 -31.42
CA ALA A 149 26.62 38.18 -31.00
C ALA A 149 27.20 39.32 -31.87
N ARG A 150 26.93 39.34 -33.18
CA ARG A 150 27.31 40.47 -34.06
C ARG A 150 26.58 41.76 -33.72
N GLY A 151 25.28 41.67 -33.43
CA GLY A 151 24.47 42.83 -33.05
C GLY A 151 24.97 43.51 -31.77
N ASP A 152 25.32 42.71 -30.76
CA ASP A 152 25.85 43.20 -29.49
C ASP A 152 27.23 43.85 -29.65
N LEU A 153 28.08 43.30 -30.52
CA LEU A 153 29.40 43.86 -30.80
C LEU A 153 29.31 45.23 -31.50
N VAL A 154 28.37 45.39 -32.44
CA VAL A 154 28.10 46.67 -33.10
C VAL A 154 27.58 47.70 -32.09
N ARG A 155 26.67 47.29 -31.21
CA ARG A 155 26.11 48.15 -30.15
C ARG A 155 27.20 48.57 -29.15
N ALA A 156 28.06 47.64 -28.73
CA ALA A 156 29.19 47.92 -27.85
C ALA A 156 30.17 48.92 -28.49
N ARG A 157 30.45 48.77 -29.79
CA ARG A 157 31.32 49.69 -30.53
C ARG A 157 30.71 51.08 -30.71
N ALA A 158 29.40 51.17 -30.93
CA ALA A 158 28.69 52.44 -30.99
C ALA A 158 28.76 53.19 -29.66
N LEU A 159 28.52 52.50 -28.54
CA LEU A 159 28.61 53.09 -27.20
C LEU A 159 30.04 53.51 -26.83
N ALA A 160 31.06 52.76 -27.26
CA ALA A 160 32.46 53.13 -27.07
C ALA A 160 32.82 54.42 -27.85
N ARG A 161 32.30 54.57 -29.08
CA ARG A 161 32.51 55.76 -29.91
C ARG A 161 31.83 57.00 -29.31
N ASP A 162 30.62 56.84 -28.83
CA ASP A 162 29.83 57.88 -28.16
C ASP A 162 30.51 58.33 -26.84
N ARG A 163 31.13 57.40 -26.11
CA ARG A 163 31.94 57.71 -24.91
C ARG A 163 33.23 58.46 -25.25
N ALA A 164 33.90 58.11 -26.34
CA ALA A 164 35.09 58.81 -26.81
C ALA A 164 34.78 60.24 -27.30
N ALA A 165 33.63 60.44 -27.96
CA ALA A 165 33.17 61.76 -28.37
C ALA A 165 32.80 62.67 -27.19
N ARG A 166 32.30 62.10 -26.08
CA ARG A 166 31.99 62.84 -24.84
C ARG A 166 33.18 63.04 -23.90
N GLY A 167 34.33 62.42 -24.18
CA GLY A 167 35.51 62.42 -23.31
C GLY A 167 36.71 63.20 -23.84
N ALA A 168 36.59 63.92 -24.96
CA ALA A 168 37.67 64.76 -25.48
C ALA A 168 37.56 66.18 -24.88
N PRO A 169 38.45 66.59 -23.95
CA PRO A 169 38.58 68.00 -23.57
C PRO A 169 39.23 68.81 -24.70
N SER A 170 38.84 70.08 -24.81
CA SER A 170 39.50 71.09 -25.65
C SER A 170 40.88 71.46 -25.13
#